data_AF-A0A6G8CV63-F1
#
_entry.id   AF-A0A6G8CV63-F1
#
_cell.length_a   1.000
_cell.length_b   1.000
_cell.length_c   1.000
_cell.angle_alpha   90.00
_cell.angle_beta   90.00
_cell.angle_gamma   90.00
#
_symmetry.space_group_name_H-M   'P 1'
#
loop_
_entity.id
_entity.type
_entity.pdbx_description
1 polymer ?
#
loop_
_entity_poly.entity_id
_entity_poly.type
_entity_poly.pdbx_seq_one_letter_code
_entity_poly.pdbx_strand_id
1 'polypeptide(L)'
;MNDQAQNILIIGAGAIGCTLAWHLSGKKANVTLLARGRALEAIRQQGITLHKGAQNRGTRLIQTIDHLHAALHWDAIFVCVKQYDLAGVIASLQHADCRNAVIIPLVNGIPWWLLQTHERLRHEAREAWGPAYAGFPDVDATRLIGGVIHIPAQMRDACTVEQGGRDTLALGEIDGSMSERLAALVATIDQSDLQCKASHHIQHELWNKLLGNAVFNPVSALTNATMHQMLNDPGLRTLCAQLMGEVMQVGSALGLPQDISVEARLAQSESAGHARTSMLQDAWAGRRIEGDTLVGSVSRIARCLGVATPMLDGIWALLHQRFMRAS
;
A
#
# COMPACT_ATOMS: atom_id res chain seq x y z
N MET A 1 -14.99 -16.26 24.81
CA MET A 1 -14.70 -15.27 23.76
C MET A 1 -15.60 -15.60 22.58
N ASN A 2 -16.42 -14.66 22.12
CA ASN A 2 -17.46 -14.89 21.12
C ASN A 2 -16.89 -15.52 19.85
N ASP A 3 -17.38 -16.71 19.49
CA ASP A 3 -17.04 -17.46 18.28
C ASP A 3 -17.77 -16.91 17.04
N GLN A 4 -18.09 -15.61 17.03
CA GLN A 4 -18.72 -14.95 15.89
C GLN A 4 -17.66 -14.57 14.86
N ALA A 5 -17.90 -14.96 13.61
CA ALA A 5 -17.04 -14.60 12.49
C ALA A 5 -17.01 -13.08 12.29
N GLN A 6 -15.81 -12.51 12.11
CA GLN A 6 -15.65 -11.08 11.87
C GLN A 6 -16.22 -10.69 10.50
N ASN A 7 -16.97 -9.59 10.44
CA ASN A 7 -17.44 -9.00 9.19
C ASN A 7 -16.35 -8.08 8.63
N ILE A 8 -15.73 -8.52 7.54
CA ILE A 8 -14.62 -7.80 6.89
C ILE A 8 -15.08 -7.26 5.54
N LEU A 9 -14.99 -5.95 5.39
CA LEU A 9 -15.16 -5.28 4.11
C LEU A 9 -13.79 -5.04 3.45
N ILE A 10 -13.69 -5.32 2.17
CA ILE A 10 -12.54 -4.98 1.35
C ILE A 10 -12.99 -3.99 0.29
N ILE A 11 -12.36 -2.82 0.23
CA ILE A 11 -12.65 -1.78 -0.76
C ILE A 11 -11.52 -1.75 -1.78
N GLY A 12 -11.87 -2.02 -3.04
CA GLY A 12 -10.95 -1.99 -4.17
C GLY A 12 -10.64 -3.39 -4.72
N ALA A 13 -11.29 -3.75 -5.83
CA ALA A 13 -11.09 -5.01 -6.55
C ALA A 13 -9.86 -5.00 -7.48
N GLY A 14 -8.74 -4.46 -6.99
CA GLY A 14 -7.44 -4.58 -7.63
C GLY A 14 -6.69 -5.82 -7.14
N ALA A 15 -5.44 -5.99 -7.57
CA ALA A 15 -4.64 -7.17 -7.23
C ALA A 15 -4.60 -7.49 -5.72
N ILE A 16 -4.29 -6.50 -4.88
CA ILE A 16 -4.23 -6.69 -3.43
C ILE A 16 -5.60 -7.02 -2.82
N GLY A 17 -6.65 -6.25 -3.16
CA GLY A 17 -7.98 -6.49 -2.61
C GLY A 17 -8.55 -7.84 -3.02
N CYS A 18 -8.35 -8.26 -4.27
CA CYS A 18 -8.73 -9.59 -4.76
C CYS A 18 -7.93 -10.70 -4.06
N THR A 19 -6.62 -10.54 -3.85
CA THR A 19 -5.80 -11.50 -3.10
C THR A 19 -6.28 -11.64 -1.65
N LEU A 20 -6.52 -10.54 -0.96
CA LEU A 20 -7.02 -10.57 0.43
C LEU A 20 -8.41 -11.19 0.50
N ALA A 21 -9.31 -10.80 -0.41
CA ALA A 21 -10.66 -11.33 -0.44
C ALA A 21 -10.64 -12.85 -0.68
N TRP A 22 -9.80 -13.30 -1.61
CA TRP A 22 -9.63 -14.73 -1.87
C TRP A 22 -9.15 -15.48 -0.62
N HIS A 23 -8.06 -15.04 0.02
CA HIS A 23 -7.49 -15.72 1.19
C HIS A 23 -8.46 -15.77 2.37
N LEU A 24 -9.09 -14.64 2.68
CA LEU A 24 -9.99 -14.49 3.82
C LEU A 24 -11.36 -15.17 3.60
N SER A 25 -11.85 -15.27 2.37
CA SER A 25 -13.12 -15.95 2.08
C SER A 25 -13.07 -17.45 2.42
N GLY A 26 -14.13 -17.98 3.03
CA GLY A 26 -14.19 -19.40 3.40
C GLY A 26 -13.42 -19.76 4.68
N LYS A 27 -13.09 -18.76 5.50
CA LYS A 27 -12.46 -18.89 6.83
C LYS A 27 -13.38 -18.33 7.91
N LYS A 28 -12.86 -18.03 9.11
CA LYS A 28 -13.60 -17.41 10.24
C LYS A 28 -14.01 -15.93 10.02
N ALA A 29 -14.10 -15.47 8.77
CA ALA A 29 -14.49 -14.12 8.42
C ALA A 29 -15.57 -14.11 7.34
N ASN A 30 -16.58 -13.25 7.52
CA ASN A 30 -17.56 -12.92 6.51
C ASN A 30 -17.00 -11.80 5.64
N VAL A 31 -16.46 -12.18 4.49
CA VAL A 31 -15.78 -11.23 3.59
C VAL A 31 -16.74 -10.71 2.54
N THR A 32 -16.84 -9.38 2.46
CA THR A 32 -17.50 -8.68 1.36
C THR A 32 -16.51 -7.82 0.60
N LEU A 33 -16.54 -7.87 -0.73
CA LEU A 33 -15.70 -7.05 -1.60
C LEU A 33 -16.55 -5.95 -2.27
N LEU A 34 -16.19 -4.69 -2.04
CA LEU A 34 -16.74 -3.56 -2.78
C LEU A 34 -15.99 -3.40 -4.10
N ALA A 35 -16.69 -3.63 -5.20
CA ALA A 35 -16.22 -3.49 -6.57
C ALA A 35 -17.19 -2.64 -7.39
N ARG A 36 -16.80 -2.17 -8.58
CA ARG A 36 -17.66 -1.35 -9.44
C ARG A 36 -17.54 -1.75 -10.91
N GLY A 37 -18.57 -1.44 -11.68
CA GLY A 37 -18.61 -1.62 -13.13
C GLY A 37 -18.30 -3.05 -13.57
N ARG A 38 -17.53 -3.19 -14.66
CA ARG A 38 -17.23 -4.49 -15.27
C ARG A 38 -16.54 -5.48 -14.33
N ALA A 39 -15.68 -5.01 -13.42
CA ALA A 39 -15.01 -5.89 -12.47
C ALA A 39 -16.01 -6.52 -11.49
N LEU A 40 -17.01 -5.76 -11.03
CA LEU A 40 -18.07 -6.27 -10.16
C LEU A 40 -18.90 -7.36 -10.85
N GLU A 41 -19.33 -7.10 -12.08
CA GLU A 41 -20.14 -8.05 -12.86
C GLU A 41 -19.37 -9.36 -13.09
N ALA A 42 -18.10 -9.26 -13.47
CA ALA A 42 -17.25 -10.43 -13.72
C ALA A 42 -17.03 -11.23 -12.43
N ILE A 43 -16.69 -10.58 -11.31
CA ILE A 43 -16.45 -11.24 -10.03
C ILE A 43 -17.74 -11.88 -9.48
N ARG A 44 -18.91 -11.24 -9.65
CA ARG A 44 -20.21 -11.82 -9.26
C ARG A 44 -20.50 -13.12 -9.98
N GLN A 45 -20.18 -13.20 -11.26
CA GLN A 45 -20.48 -14.37 -12.09
C GLN A 45 -19.43 -15.47 -11.94
N GLN A 46 -18.15 -15.12 -11.86
CA GLN A 46 -17.03 -16.05 -12.00
C GLN A 46 -16.28 -16.29 -10.68
N GLY A 47 -16.48 -15.45 -9.67
CA GLY A 47 -15.65 -15.43 -8.47
C GLY A 47 -14.25 -14.86 -8.74
N ILE A 48 -13.34 -15.10 -7.80
CA ILE A 48 -11.92 -14.72 -7.92
C ILE A 48 -11.06 -15.98 -8.00
N THR A 49 -10.16 -16.04 -8.99
CA THR A 49 -9.18 -17.11 -9.15
C THR A 49 -7.80 -16.62 -8.72
N LEU A 50 -7.14 -17.38 -7.84
CA LEU A 50 -5.78 -17.06 -7.39
C LEU A 50 -4.77 -18.01 -8.03
N HIS A 51 -3.70 -17.46 -8.61
CA HIS A 51 -2.49 -18.19 -8.95
C HIS A 51 -1.34 -17.79 -8.02
N LYS A 52 -0.49 -18.75 -7.62
CA LYS A 52 0.79 -18.49 -6.94
C LYS A 52 1.91 -19.12 -7.76
N GLY A 53 2.62 -18.31 -8.53
CA GLY A 53 3.53 -18.80 -9.59
C GLY A 53 2.80 -19.65 -10.63
N ALA A 54 3.31 -20.84 -10.91
CA ALA A 54 2.68 -21.79 -11.84
C ALA A 54 1.44 -22.50 -11.26
N GLN A 55 1.21 -22.44 -9.94
CA GLN A 55 0.12 -23.16 -9.29
C GLN A 55 -1.20 -22.36 -9.39
N ASN A 56 -2.26 -22.99 -9.89
CA ASN A 56 -3.63 -22.51 -9.72
C ASN A 56 -4.13 -22.93 -8.32
N ARG A 57 -4.47 -21.96 -7.46
CA ARG A 57 -4.98 -22.20 -6.10
C ARG A 57 -6.50 -22.38 -6.08
N GLY A 58 -7.19 -22.16 -7.20
CA GLY A 58 -8.62 -22.32 -7.37
C GLY A 58 -9.41 -21.03 -7.30
N THR A 59 -10.72 -21.15 -7.51
CA THR A 59 -11.66 -20.04 -7.60
C THR A 59 -12.55 -20.01 -6.35
N ARG A 60 -12.80 -18.81 -5.80
CA ARG A 60 -13.73 -18.59 -4.68
C ARG A 60 -14.82 -17.62 -5.10
N LEU A 61 -16.08 -17.96 -4.79
CA LEU A 61 -17.19 -17.03 -4.87
C LEU A 61 -17.15 -16.12 -3.64
N ILE A 62 -17.20 -14.81 -3.88
CA ILE A 62 -17.05 -13.79 -2.85
C ILE A 62 -18.28 -12.90 -2.90
N GLN A 63 -18.84 -12.59 -1.73
CA GLN A 63 -19.94 -11.64 -1.65
C GLN A 63 -19.47 -10.27 -2.11
N THR A 64 -20.25 -9.61 -2.97
CA THR A 64 -19.87 -8.31 -3.54
C THR A 64 -21.00 -7.29 -3.49
N ILE A 65 -20.61 -6.04 -3.27
CA ILE A 65 -21.49 -4.87 -3.27
C ILE A 65 -20.89 -3.78 -4.19
N ASP A 66 -21.74 -2.92 -4.75
CA ASP A 66 -21.35 -1.73 -5.54
C ASP A 66 -21.31 -0.45 -4.71
N HIS A 67 -22.03 -0.42 -3.58
CA HIS A 67 -22.10 0.70 -2.66
C HIS A 67 -22.22 0.23 -1.22
N LEU A 68 -21.89 1.13 -0.29
CA LEU A 68 -22.06 0.89 1.14
C LEU A 68 -23.53 1.04 1.50
N HIS A 69 -24.07 0.05 2.21
CA HIS A 69 -25.43 0.06 2.72
C HIS A 69 -25.43 0.30 4.23
N ALA A 70 -26.33 1.16 4.70
CA ALA A 70 -26.45 1.52 6.12
C ALA A 70 -26.76 0.33 7.05
N ALA A 71 -27.41 -0.71 6.53
CA ALA A 71 -27.82 -1.87 7.32
C ALA A 71 -26.68 -2.87 7.63
N LEU A 72 -25.47 -2.67 7.10
CA LEU A 72 -24.36 -3.61 7.24
C LEU A 72 -23.38 -3.13 8.33
N HIS A 73 -23.14 -3.99 9.32
CA HIS A 73 -22.12 -3.78 10.36
C HIS A 73 -20.78 -4.38 9.94
N TRP A 74 -19.70 -3.62 10.13
CA TRP A 74 -18.33 -4.03 9.80
C TRP A 74 -17.43 -3.95 11.02
N ASP A 75 -16.62 -4.99 11.24
CA ASP A 75 -15.59 -4.98 12.28
C ASP A 75 -14.29 -4.35 11.74
N ALA A 76 -13.96 -4.65 10.48
CA ALA A 76 -12.79 -4.10 9.81
C ALA A 76 -13.06 -3.80 8.32
N ILE A 77 -12.42 -2.72 7.84
CA ILE A 77 -12.48 -2.25 6.46
C ILE A 77 -11.06 -2.12 5.93
N PHE A 78 -10.67 -3.02 5.03
CA PHE A 78 -9.41 -2.91 4.30
C PHE A 78 -9.58 -2.04 3.07
N VAL A 79 -8.82 -0.96 2.98
CA VAL A 79 -8.87 -0.04 1.84
C VAL A 79 -7.67 -0.29 0.94
N CYS A 80 -7.91 -0.97 -0.19
CA CYS A 80 -6.90 -1.47 -1.12
C CYS A 80 -6.90 -0.72 -2.46
N VAL A 81 -7.26 0.56 -2.44
CA VAL A 81 -7.21 1.45 -3.61
C VAL A 81 -5.84 2.11 -3.73
N LYS A 82 -5.56 2.71 -4.89
CA LYS A 82 -4.36 3.52 -5.08
C LYS A 82 -4.45 4.80 -4.24
N GLN A 83 -3.31 5.32 -3.80
CA GLN A 83 -3.27 6.47 -2.87
C GLN A 83 -4.08 7.69 -3.37
N TYR A 84 -4.12 7.94 -4.69
CA TYR A 84 -4.86 9.07 -5.26
C TYR A 84 -6.39 8.96 -5.18
N ASP A 85 -6.95 7.77 -4.93
CA ASP A 85 -8.40 7.56 -4.72
C ASP A 85 -8.76 7.48 -3.22
N LEU A 86 -7.76 7.36 -2.36
CA LEU A 86 -7.94 7.02 -0.94
C LEU A 86 -8.77 8.09 -0.20
N ALA A 87 -8.50 9.37 -0.44
CA ALA A 87 -9.22 10.47 0.22
C ALA A 87 -10.74 10.38 0.01
N GLY A 88 -11.18 10.13 -1.23
CA GLY A 88 -12.60 9.98 -1.56
C GLY A 88 -13.24 8.76 -0.89
N VAL A 89 -12.51 7.65 -0.80
CA VAL A 89 -12.98 6.46 -0.07
C VAL A 89 -13.11 6.74 1.42
N ILE A 90 -12.10 7.35 2.04
CA ILE A 90 -12.13 7.67 3.47
C ILE A 90 -13.25 8.66 3.81
N ALA A 91 -13.55 9.62 2.93
CA ALA A 91 -14.69 10.51 3.07
C ALA A 91 -16.02 9.73 3.06
N SER A 92 -16.19 8.74 2.19
CA SER A 92 -17.39 7.89 2.17
C SER A 92 -17.55 6.99 3.41
N LEU A 93 -16.50 6.79 4.20
CA LEU A 93 -16.55 5.97 5.43
C LEU A 93 -16.92 6.78 6.69
N GLN A 94 -17.25 8.06 6.58
CA GLN A 94 -17.62 8.92 7.73
C GLN A 94 -19.10 8.80 8.16
N HIS A 95 -19.90 8.01 7.43
CA HIS A 95 -21.30 7.72 7.79
C HIS A 95 -21.41 6.84 9.05
N ALA A 96 -22.50 6.99 9.81
CA ALA A 96 -22.72 6.36 11.12
C ALA A 96 -22.47 4.85 11.12
N ASP A 97 -22.89 4.16 10.07
CA ASP A 97 -22.84 2.69 9.98
C ASP A 97 -21.41 2.14 9.81
N CYS A 98 -20.46 3.00 9.40
CA CYS A 98 -19.03 2.67 9.33
C CYS A 98 -18.23 3.29 10.49
N ARG A 99 -18.85 4.07 11.40
CA ARG A 99 -18.12 4.79 12.46
C ARG A 99 -17.40 3.87 13.44
N ASN A 100 -17.96 2.69 13.69
CA ASN A 100 -17.41 1.74 14.65
C ASN A 100 -16.40 0.77 14.03
N ALA A 101 -16.31 0.72 12.71
CA ALA A 101 -15.39 -0.17 12.02
C ALA A 101 -13.95 0.37 12.08
N VAL A 102 -12.99 -0.54 12.26
CA VAL A 102 -11.57 -0.21 12.11
C VAL A 102 -11.24 -0.09 10.64
N ILE A 103 -10.52 0.96 10.26
CA ILE A 103 -10.08 1.21 8.88
C ILE A 103 -8.60 0.87 8.76
N ILE A 104 -8.27 0.03 7.78
CA ILE A 104 -6.91 -0.43 7.49
C ILE A 104 -6.53 -0.04 6.06
N PRO A 105 -5.91 1.13 5.85
CA PRO A 105 -5.42 1.53 4.54
C PRO A 105 -4.21 0.68 4.15
N LEU A 106 -4.33 -0.05 3.05
CA LEU A 106 -3.25 -0.84 2.46
C LEU A 106 -2.79 -0.19 1.16
N VAL A 107 -1.98 0.85 1.31
CA VAL A 107 -1.51 1.68 0.22
C VAL A 107 0.01 1.61 0.07
N ASN A 108 0.50 1.89 -1.13
CA ASN A 108 1.91 2.17 -1.35
C ASN A 108 2.13 3.68 -1.12
N GLY A 109 3.30 4.04 -0.59
CA GLY A 109 3.58 5.43 -0.27
C GLY A 109 3.33 5.73 1.19
N ILE A 110 3.13 7.01 1.46
CA ILE A 110 2.91 7.52 2.80
C ILE A 110 1.40 7.66 3.01
N PRO A 111 0.79 6.95 3.97
CA PRO A 111 -0.61 7.15 4.27
C PRO A 111 -0.79 8.48 4.99
N TRP A 112 -1.94 9.13 4.78
CA TRP A 112 -2.22 10.46 5.34
C TRP A 112 -2.12 10.48 6.88
N TRP A 113 -2.48 9.36 7.53
CA TRP A 113 -2.46 9.28 8.99
C TRP A 113 -1.05 9.43 9.55
N LEU A 114 0.00 8.99 8.83
CA LEU A 114 1.38 9.18 9.27
C LEU A 114 1.71 10.67 9.38
N LEU A 115 1.29 11.45 8.38
CA LEU A 115 1.52 12.89 8.31
C LEU A 115 0.68 13.64 9.37
N GLN A 116 -0.57 13.21 9.54
CA GLN A 116 -1.50 13.77 10.52
C GLN A 116 -1.05 13.54 11.96
N THR A 117 -0.39 12.41 12.27
CA THR A 117 0.03 12.10 13.65
C THR A 117 1.49 12.43 13.94
N HIS A 118 2.31 12.71 12.92
CA HIS A 118 3.73 13.00 13.12
C HIS A 118 3.94 14.40 13.71
N GLU A 119 4.75 14.49 14.76
CA GLU A 119 4.92 15.71 15.57
C GLU A 119 5.35 16.95 14.79
N ARG A 120 6.25 16.79 13.82
CA ARG A 120 6.78 17.89 13.00
C ARG A 120 5.94 18.20 11.77
N LEU A 121 4.97 17.35 11.42
CA LEU A 121 4.23 17.48 10.16
C LEU A 121 2.75 17.75 10.37
N ARG A 122 2.15 17.34 11.49
CA ARG A 122 0.71 17.50 11.79
C ARG A 122 0.19 18.95 11.76
N HIS A 123 1.09 19.93 11.81
CA HIS A 123 0.77 21.36 11.79
C HIS A 123 0.78 21.95 10.38
N GLU A 124 1.29 21.22 9.40
CA GLU A 124 1.26 21.64 8.00
C GLU A 124 -0.14 21.50 7.42
N ALA A 125 -0.49 22.41 6.51
CA ALA A 125 -1.69 22.26 5.71
C ALA A 125 -1.59 20.99 4.85
N ARG A 126 -2.71 20.26 4.67
CA ARG A 126 -2.72 19.00 3.91
C ARG A 126 -2.24 19.18 2.47
N GLU A 127 -2.49 20.35 1.88
CA GLU A 127 -2.03 20.76 0.56
C GLU A 127 -0.50 20.76 0.44
N ALA A 128 0.22 21.05 1.54
CA ALA A 128 1.68 21.03 1.56
C ALA A 128 2.25 19.62 1.32
N TRP A 129 1.48 18.56 1.62
CA TRP A 129 1.88 17.17 1.39
C TRP A 129 1.63 16.72 -0.07
N GLY A 130 0.84 17.49 -0.82
CA GLY A 130 0.56 17.29 -2.24
C GLY A 130 -0.92 17.06 -2.56
N PRO A 131 -1.26 17.01 -3.87
CA PRO A 131 -2.64 16.97 -4.33
C PRO A 131 -3.39 15.71 -3.89
N ALA A 132 -2.71 14.58 -3.74
CA ALA A 132 -3.30 13.34 -3.23
C ALA A 132 -3.76 13.46 -1.76
N TYR A 133 -3.24 14.43 -0.99
CA TYR A 133 -3.49 14.58 0.44
C TYR A 133 -4.48 15.69 0.81
N ALA A 134 -4.64 16.68 -0.07
CA ALA A 134 -5.48 17.87 0.19
C ALA A 134 -6.92 17.52 0.57
N GLY A 135 -7.49 16.46 -0.02
CA GLY A 135 -8.88 16.07 0.17
C GLY A 135 -9.18 15.13 1.35
N PHE A 136 -8.21 14.78 2.20
CA PHE A 136 -8.49 13.87 3.31
C PHE A 136 -9.39 14.54 4.36
N PRO A 137 -10.41 13.83 4.87
CA PRO A 137 -11.19 14.30 6.01
C PRO A 137 -10.41 14.12 7.31
N ASP A 138 -10.87 14.78 8.38
CA ASP A 138 -10.41 14.48 9.73
C ASP A 138 -10.92 13.09 10.14
N VAL A 139 -9.98 12.19 10.41
CA VAL A 139 -10.28 10.85 10.94
C VAL A 139 -9.56 10.70 12.26
N ASP A 140 -10.30 10.29 13.28
CA ASP A 140 -9.73 9.92 14.56
C ASP A 140 -8.76 8.74 14.35
N ALA A 141 -7.51 8.91 14.78
CA ALA A 141 -6.47 7.89 14.70
C ALA A 141 -6.88 6.61 15.46
N THR A 142 -7.74 6.71 16.48
CA THR A 142 -8.29 5.54 17.16
C THR A 142 -9.14 4.66 16.24
N ARG A 143 -9.63 5.14 15.08
CA ARG A 143 -10.34 4.31 14.10
C ARG A 143 -9.41 3.58 13.13
N LEU A 144 -8.11 3.82 13.21
CA LEU A 144 -7.15 3.36 12.22
C LEU A 144 -6.24 2.28 12.79
N ILE A 145 -5.94 1.29 11.96
CA ILE A 145 -4.79 0.41 12.14
C ILE A 145 -3.90 0.59 10.92
N GLY A 146 -2.61 0.84 11.16
CA GLY A 146 -1.63 0.90 10.08
C GLY A 146 -1.42 -0.50 9.49
N GLY A 147 -1.28 -0.58 8.17
CA GLY A 147 -1.07 -1.84 7.47
C GLY A 147 0.02 -1.76 6.42
N VAL A 148 0.92 -2.75 6.43
CA VAL A 148 2.03 -2.86 5.48
C VAL A 148 2.00 -4.23 4.83
N ILE A 149 1.67 -4.26 3.54
CA ILE A 149 1.55 -5.51 2.77
C ILE A 149 2.82 -5.79 1.96
N HIS A 150 3.36 -7.00 2.09
CA HIS A 150 4.50 -7.49 1.32
C HIS A 150 4.11 -8.66 0.42
N ILE A 151 2.95 -8.53 -0.23
CA ILE A 151 2.41 -9.51 -1.17
C ILE A 151 2.52 -8.91 -2.58
N PRO A 152 3.48 -9.35 -3.41
CA PRO A 152 3.47 -9.01 -4.82
C PRO A 152 2.22 -9.62 -5.45
N ALA A 153 1.40 -8.80 -6.11
CA ALA A 153 0.21 -9.28 -6.79
C ALA A 153 -0.06 -8.47 -8.05
N GLN A 154 -0.59 -9.14 -9.08
CA GLN A 154 -1.00 -8.52 -10.34
C GLN A 154 -2.30 -9.15 -10.85
N MET A 155 -3.21 -8.33 -11.38
CA MET A 155 -4.37 -8.85 -12.10
C MET A 155 -3.94 -9.37 -13.48
N ARG A 156 -4.26 -10.63 -13.78
CA ARG A 156 -4.13 -11.20 -15.14
C ARG A 156 -5.30 -10.79 -16.02
N ASP A 157 -6.49 -10.72 -15.43
CA ASP A 157 -7.73 -10.27 -16.04
C ASP A 157 -8.67 -9.70 -14.95
N ALA A 158 -9.98 -9.58 -15.20
CA ALA A 158 -10.93 -9.00 -14.26
C ALA A 158 -11.15 -9.84 -12.98
N CYS A 159 -10.92 -11.15 -13.03
CA CYS A 159 -11.24 -12.10 -11.95
C CYS A 159 -10.04 -12.93 -11.51
N THR A 160 -8.94 -12.92 -12.27
CA THR A 160 -7.76 -13.73 -12.01
C THR A 160 -6.63 -12.86 -11.47
N VAL A 161 -6.14 -13.20 -10.28
CA VAL A 161 -4.98 -12.55 -9.65
C VAL A 161 -3.81 -13.52 -9.58
N GLU A 162 -2.63 -13.03 -9.95
CA GLU A 162 -1.36 -13.70 -9.77
C GLU A 162 -0.62 -13.12 -8.57
N GLN A 163 -0.36 -13.96 -7.58
CA GLN A 163 0.41 -13.66 -6.39
C GLN A 163 1.85 -14.18 -6.54
N GLY A 164 2.81 -13.38 -6.10
CA GLY A 164 4.21 -13.76 -5.97
C GLY A 164 4.50 -14.67 -4.77
N GLY A 165 5.79 -14.90 -4.50
CA GLY A 165 6.22 -15.83 -3.45
C GLY A 165 5.94 -15.36 -2.02
N ARG A 166 6.03 -14.04 -1.75
CA ARG A 166 5.80 -13.48 -0.41
C ARG A 166 4.31 -13.34 -0.10
N ASP A 167 3.94 -13.63 1.13
CA ASP A 167 2.57 -13.66 1.66
C ASP A 167 2.45 -12.98 3.04
N THR A 168 3.37 -12.03 3.33
CA THR A 168 3.44 -11.38 4.64
C THR A 168 2.69 -10.04 4.68
N LEU A 169 2.07 -9.78 5.83
CA LEU A 169 1.37 -8.54 6.19
C LEU A 169 1.80 -8.14 7.60
N ALA A 170 1.98 -6.84 7.84
CA ALA A 170 2.14 -6.29 9.18
C ALA A 170 0.97 -5.35 9.48
N LEU A 171 0.37 -5.50 10.66
CA LEU A 171 -0.65 -4.60 11.20
C LEU A 171 -0.16 -4.01 12.52
N GLY A 172 -0.47 -2.75 12.80
CA GLY A 172 -0.12 -2.14 14.07
C GLY A 172 -0.96 -0.92 14.40
N GLU A 173 -1.19 -0.72 15.69
CA GLU A 173 -1.82 0.51 16.19
C GLU A 173 -0.93 1.72 15.86
N ILE A 174 -1.55 2.86 15.53
CA ILE A 174 -0.80 4.08 15.19
C ILE A 174 0.04 4.56 16.38
N ASP A 175 -0.42 4.35 17.61
CA ASP A 175 0.32 4.70 18.82
C ASP A 175 1.33 3.61 19.28
N GLY A 176 1.41 2.48 18.56
CA GLY A 176 2.29 1.35 18.88
C GLY A 176 1.77 0.41 19.98
N SER A 177 0.56 0.64 20.49
CA SER A 177 -0.05 -0.23 21.50
C SER A 177 -0.43 -1.61 20.93
N MET A 178 -0.50 -2.62 21.81
CA MET A 178 -1.01 -3.96 21.48
C MET A 178 -2.42 -4.11 22.02
N SER A 179 -3.40 -3.76 21.19
CA SER A 179 -4.82 -3.80 21.54
C SER A 179 -5.44 -5.18 21.28
N GLU A 180 -6.56 -5.46 21.96
CA GLU A 180 -7.35 -6.68 21.71
C GLU A 180 -7.88 -6.74 20.28
N ARG A 181 -8.27 -5.60 19.69
CA ARG A 181 -8.75 -5.54 18.30
C ARG A 181 -7.66 -5.87 17.28
N LEU A 182 -6.42 -5.43 17.54
CA LEU A 182 -5.28 -5.76 16.68
C LEU A 182 -4.99 -7.25 16.76
N ALA A 183 -4.94 -7.81 17.98
CA ALA A 183 -4.71 -9.24 18.19
C ALA A 183 -5.80 -10.10 17.51
N ALA A 184 -7.07 -9.70 17.63
CA ALA A 184 -8.18 -10.38 16.98
C ALA A 184 -8.06 -10.36 15.44
N LEU A 185 -7.72 -9.21 14.85
CA LEU A 185 -7.54 -9.10 13.40
C LEU A 185 -6.37 -9.93 12.89
N VAL A 186 -5.22 -9.89 13.58
CA VAL A 186 -4.05 -10.71 13.22
C VAL A 186 -4.41 -12.19 13.27
N ALA A 187 -5.08 -12.65 14.34
CA ALA A 187 -5.50 -14.04 14.49
C ALA A 187 -6.48 -14.50 13.40
N THR A 188 -7.37 -13.62 12.92
CA THR A 188 -8.28 -13.92 11.80
C THR A 188 -7.52 -14.04 10.48
N ILE A 189 -6.53 -13.19 10.23
CA ILE A 189 -5.73 -13.21 8.99
C ILE A 189 -4.76 -14.40 8.98
N ASP A 190 -4.15 -14.77 10.10
CA ASP A 190 -3.23 -15.92 10.16
C ASP A 190 -3.91 -17.27 9.83
N GLN A 191 -5.24 -17.34 9.94
CA GLN A 191 -6.01 -18.52 9.53
C GLN A 191 -6.25 -18.60 8.01
N SER A 192 -5.82 -17.58 7.25
CA SER A 192 -6.08 -17.40 5.81
C SER A 192 -4.92 -17.78 4.88
N ASP A 193 -3.98 -18.62 5.34
CA ASP A 193 -2.75 -18.99 4.62
C ASP A 193 -1.80 -17.78 4.34
N LEU A 194 -2.07 -16.64 4.97
CA LEU A 194 -1.23 -15.45 5.00
C LEU A 194 -0.44 -15.40 6.31
N GLN A 195 0.71 -14.72 6.28
CA GLN A 195 1.54 -14.50 7.48
C GLN A 195 1.35 -13.06 7.97
N CYS A 196 0.46 -12.86 8.93
CA CYS A 196 0.18 -11.57 9.52
C CYS A 196 0.93 -11.42 10.84
N LYS A 197 1.68 -10.32 11.01
CA LYS A 197 2.32 -9.98 12.28
C LYS A 197 1.71 -8.72 12.88
N ALA A 198 1.54 -8.71 14.20
CA ALA A 198 1.34 -7.48 14.95
C ALA A 198 2.68 -6.72 15.04
N SER A 199 2.67 -5.40 14.83
CA SER A 199 3.85 -4.55 14.89
C SER A 199 3.65 -3.44 15.92
N HIS A 200 4.65 -3.29 16.79
CA HIS A 200 4.78 -2.13 17.69
C HIS A 200 5.26 -0.86 16.98
N HIS A 201 5.78 -1.01 15.75
CA HIS A 201 6.48 0.05 15.04
C HIS A 201 5.99 0.10 13.59
N ILE A 202 4.68 0.23 13.39
CA ILE A 202 4.07 0.16 12.06
C ILE A 202 4.57 1.26 11.11
N GLN A 203 4.94 2.42 11.64
CA GLN A 203 5.58 3.50 10.89
C GLN A 203 6.95 3.09 10.34
N HIS A 204 7.73 2.34 11.10
CA HIS A 204 9.05 1.85 10.69
C HIS A 204 8.92 0.79 9.59
N GLU A 205 8.01 -0.16 9.76
CA GLU A 205 7.68 -1.15 8.73
C GLU A 205 7.26 -0.47 7.41
N LEU A 206 6.43 0.58 7.52
CA LEU A 206 5.95 1.35 6.38
C LEU A 206 7.09 2.07 5.67
N TRP A 207 7.94 2.77 6.43
CA TRP A 207 9.06 3.51 5.88
C TRP A 207 10.09 2.58 5.25
N ASN A 208 10.38 1.45 5.88
CA ASN A 208 11.26 0.42 5.33
C ASN A 208 10.74 -0.09 3.97
N LYS A 209 9.42 -0.35 3.83
CA LYS A 209 8.83 -0.71 2.54
C LYS A 209 8.91 0.44 1.53
N LEU A 210 8.57 1.66 1.96
CA LEU A 210 8.60 2.86 1.12
C LEU A 210 10.00 3.12 0.57
N LEU A 211 11.05 2.92 1.36
CA LEU A 211 12.43 3.14 0.97
C LEU A 211 12.77 2.46 -0.36
N GLY A 212 12.40 1.17 -0.51
CA GLY A 212 12.59 0.47 -1.78
C GLY A 212 11.72 1.02 -2.91
N ASN A 213 10.46 1.31 -2.62
CA ASN A 213 9.52 1.82 -3.62
C ASN A 213 9.90 3.22 -4.14
N ALA A 214 10.38 4.11 -3.27
CA ALA A 214 10.76 5.48 -3.63
C ALA A 214 12.04 5.52 -4.48
N VAL A 215 12.87 4.47 -4.44
CA VAL A 215 14.10 4.36 -5.22
C VAL A 215 13.88 3.58 -6.52
N PHE A 216 13.39 2.34 -6.43
CA PHE A 216 13.39 1.43 -7.57
C PHE A 216 12.22 1.65 -8.52
N ASN A 217 11.04 2.02 -8.01
CA ASN A 217 9.87 2.27 -8.85
C ASN A 217 10.10 3.40 -9.86
N PRO A 218 10.61 4.59 -9.47
CA PRO A 218 10.83 5.66 -10.44
C PRO A 218 11.92 5.33 -11.46
N VAL A 219 13.04 4.75 -11.03
CA VAL A 219 14.16 4.40 -11.93
C VAL A 219 13.70 3.37 -12.95
N SER A 220 13.02 2.30 -12.52
CA SER A 220 12.52 1.27 -13.44
C SER A 220 11.48 1.81 -14.42
N ALA A 221 10.55 2.68 -13.99
CA ALA A 221 9.55 3.27 -14.88
C ALA A 221 10.18 4.20 -15.94
N LEU A 222 11.24 4.94 -15.60
CA LEU A 222 11.95 5.80 -16.55
C LEU A 222 12.85 5.02 -17.51
N THR A 223 13.44 3.91 -17.07
CA THR A 223 14.47 3.19 -17.84
C THR A 223 13.96 1.92 -18.50
N ASN A 224 12.76 1.45 -18.13
CA ASN A 224 12.25 0.10 -18.43
C ASN A 224 13.14 -1.04 -17.88
N ALA A 225 14.02 -0.75 -16.92
CA ALA A 225 14.93 -1.74 -16.34
C ALA A 225 14.23 -2.58 -15.25
N THR A 226 14.59 -3.86 -15.20
CA THR A 226 14.32 -4.77 -14.08
C THR A 226 15.20 -4.45 -12.88
N MET A 227 14.86 -4.97 -11.70
CA MET A 227 15.69 -4.85 -10.49
C MET A 227 17.15 -5.30 -10.75
N HIS A 228 17.33 -6.46 -11.38
CA HIS A 228 18.64 -6.98 -11.77
C HIS A 228 19.41 -6.04 -12.71
N GLN A 229 18.75 -5.44 -13.70
CA GLN A 229 19.40 -4.50 -14.62
C GLN A 229 19.82 -3.20 -13.90
N MET A 230 18.96 -2.66 -13.04
CA MET A 230 19.28 -1.44 -12.28
C MET A 230 20.47 -1.63 -11.33
N LEU A 231 20.61 -2.83 -10.75
CA LEU A 231 21.66 -3.10 -9.76
C LEU A 231 22.99 -3.57 -10.37
N ASN A 232 23.00 -3.99 -11.65
CA ASN A 232 24.20 -4.40 -12.37
C ASN A 232 24.73 -3.37 -13.37
N ASP A 233 23.91 -2.40 -13.80
CA ASP A 233 24.41 -1.25 -14.55
C ASP A 233 25.10 -0.25 -13.60
N PRO A 234 26.38 0.12 -13.81
CA PRO A 234 27.11 0.99 -12.88
C PRO A 234 26.47 2.37 -12.68
N GLY A 235 25.90 2.96 -13.73
CA GLY A 235 25.26 4.26 -13.68
C GLY A 235 23.96 4.22 -12.90
N LEU A 236 23.09 3.25 -13.19
CA LEU A 236 21.83 3.07 -12.49
C LEU A 236 22.03 2.65 -11.04
N ARG A 237 23.02 1.80 -10.74
CA ARG A 237 23.34 1.43 -9.35
C ARG A 237 23.78 2.65 -8.55
N THR A 238 24.64 3.50 -9.11
CA THR A 238 25.09 4.75 -8.46
C THR A 238 23.91 5.68 -8.18
N LEU A 239 23.02 5.86 -9.17
CA LEU A 239 21.79 6.63 -9.00
C LEU A 239 20.91 6.06 -7.88
N CYS A 240 20.70 4.74 -7.87
CA CYS A 240 19.90 4.08 -6.83
C CYS A 240 20.53 4.24 -5.44
N ALA A 241 21.85 4.16 -5.32
CA ALA A 241 22.56 4.39 -4.06
C ALA A 241 22.36 5.81 -3.52
N GLN A 242 22.48 6.83 -4.40
CA GLN A 242 22.28 8.22 -4.01
C GLN A 242 20.83 8.49 -3.58
N LEU A 243 19.84 8.02 -4.35
CA LEU A 243 18.43 8.11 -3.99
C LEU A 243 18.14 7.41 -2.66
N MET A 244 18.69 6.21 -2.45
CA MET A 244 18.54 5.47 -1.21
C MET A 244 19.08 6.27 -0.02
N GLY A 245 20.24 6.88 -0.16
CA GLY A 245 20.84 7.73 0.85
C GLY A 245 19.96 8.93 1.22
N GLU A 246 19.42 9.63 0.23
CA GLU A 246 18.50 10.75 0.45
C GLU A 246 17.22 10.30 1.18
N VAL A 247 16.58 9.22 0.75
CA VAL A 247 15.35 8.71 1.40
C VAL A 247 15.63 8.21 2.82
N MET A 248 16.80 7.61 3.08
CA MET A 248 17.22 7.25 4.44
C MET A 248 17.43 8.48 5.34
N GLN A 249 17.98 9.57 4.81
CA GLN A 249 18.13 10.84 5.55
C GLN A 249 16.77 11.45 5.91
N VAL A 250 15.81 11.44 4.98
CA VAL A 250 14.43 11.88 5.25
C VAL A 250 13.80 11.00 6.33
N GLY A 251 14.00 9.68 6.26
CA GLY A 251 13.53 8.74 7.29
C GLY A 251 14.11 9.04 8.66
N SER A 252 15.41 9.30 8.75
CA SER A 252 16.07 9.69 9.99
C SER A 252 15.49 10.99 10.56
N ALA A 253 15.22 11.99 9.72
CA ALA A 253 14.60 13.25 10.14
C ALA A 253 13.14 13.11 10.62
N LEU A 254 12.46 12.01 10.21
CA LEU A 254 11.14 11.59 10.69
C LEU A 254 11.19 10.71 11.96
N GLY A 255 12.38 10.45 12.52
CA GLY A 255 12.53 9.52 13.64
C GLY A 255 12.38 8.05 13.24
N LEU A 256 12.54 7.72 11.95
CA LEU A 256 12.47 6.37 11.37
C LEU A 256 13.82 5.96 10.77
N PRO A 257 14.92 5.94 11.56
CA PRO A 257 16.24 5.60 11.06
C PRO A 257 16.29 4.16 10.56
N GLN A 258 17.25 3.89 9.67
CA GLN A 258 17.52 2.55 9.16
C GLN A 258 18.85 2.07 9.75
N ASP A 259 18.88 0.86 10.31
CA ASP A 259 20.05 0.29 10.99
C ASP A 259 21.04 -0.41 10.03
N ILE A 260 20.88 -0.19 8.73
CA ILE A 260 21.69 -0.82 7.67
C ILE A 260 22.27 0.24 6.75
N SER A 261 23.41 -0.05 6.14
CA SER A 261 24.01 0.83 5.15
C SER A 261 23.23 0.83 3.83
N VAL A 262 23.44 1.85 3.00
CA VAL A 262 22.91 1.93 1.63
C VAL A 262 23.29 0.66 0.84
N GLU A 263 24.56 0.25 0.88
CA GLU A 263 25.03 -0.94 0.17
C GLU A 263 24.35 -2.23 0.68
N ALA A 264 24.20 -2.38 2.00
CA ALA A 264 23.49 -3.52 2.56
C ALA A 264 22.03 -3.54 2.10
N ARG A 265 21.38 -2.37 1.99
CA ARG A 265 20.00 -2.26 1.49
C ARG A 265 19.89 -2.58 -0.01
N LEU A 266 20.84 -2.12 -0.82
CA LEU A 266 20.90 -2.48 -2.25
C LEU A 266 21.09 -3.98 -2.42
N ALA A 267 22.02 -4.59 -1.67
CA ALA A 267 22.26 -6.04 -1.70
C ALA A 267 21.01 -6.84 -1.32
N GLN A 268 20.25 -6.43 -0.29
CA GLN A 268 18.96 -7.06 0.05
C GLN A 268 17.97 -7.02 -1.13
N SER A 269 18.01 -5.96 -1.92
CA SER A 269 17.11 -5.73 -3.06
C SER A 269 17.48 -6.58 -4.28
N GLU A 270 18.71 -7.10 -4.36
CA GLU A 270 19.16 -8.02 -5.42
C GLU A 270 18.37 -9.34 -5.42
N SER A 271 17.87 -9.76 -4.25
CA SER A 271 17.00 -10.95 -4.11
C SER A 271 15.70 -10.86 -4.92
N ALA A 272 15.28 -9.66 -5.33
CA ALA A 272 14.14 -9.47 -6.22
C ALA A 272 14.42 -9.92 -7.67
N GLY A 273 15.69 -10.14 -8.05
CA GLY A 273 16.09 -10.69 -9.34
C GLY A 273 15.53 -9.91 -10.53
N HIS A 274 14.86 -10.60 -11.46
CA HIS A 274 14.26 -9.99 -12.66
C HIS A 274 12.85 -9.42 -12.44
N ALA A 275 12.42 -9.26 -11.20
CA ALA A 275 11.11 -8.68 -10.90
C ALA A 275 10.97 -7.27 -11.48
N ARG A 276 9.78 -6.99 -12.01
CA ARG A 276 9.35 -5.65 -12.44
C ARG A 276 8.63 -4.98 -11.29
N THR A 277 8.91 -3.71 -11.07
CA THR A 277 8.20 -2.91 -10.06
C THR A 277 6.73 -2.68 -10.45
N SER A 278 5.89 -2.39 -9.47
CA SER A 278 4.48 -2.07 -9.72
C SER A 278 4.33 -0.82 -10.60
N MET A 279 5.18 0.18 -10.42
CA MET A 279 5.14 1.40 -11.25
C MET A 279 5.52 1.15 -12.71
N LEU A 280 6.52 0.30 -12.97
CA LEU A 280 6.86 -0.11 -14.34
C LEU A 280 5.70 -0.85 -15.01
N GLN A 281 5.04 -1.75 -14.28
CA GLN A 281 3.86 -2.45 -14.78
C GLN A 281 2.69 -1.49 -15.08
N ASP A 282 2.45 -0.51 -14.22
CA ASP A 282 1.44 0.53 -14.44
C ASP A 282 1.80 1.40 -15.66
N ALA A 283 3.06 1.79 -15.82
CA ALA A 283 3.54 2.57 -16.96
C ALA A 283 3.37 1.81 -18.29
N TRP A 284 3.73 0.53 -18.36
CA TRP A 284 3.55 -0.29 -19.57
C TRP A 284 2.10 -0.50 -19.95
N ALA A 285 1.22 -0.57 -18.95
CA ALA A 285 -0.21 -0.71 -19.18
C ALA A 285 -0.91 0.64 -19.47
N GLY A 286 -0.17 1.75 -19.57
CA GLY A 286 -0.74 3.08 -19.79
C GLY A 286 -1.62 3.57 -18.63
N ARG A 287 -1.46 2.99 -17.43
CA ARG A 287 -2.22 3.41 -16.24
C ARG A 287 -1.54 4.58 -15.54
N ARG A 288 -2.33 5.33 -14.77
CA ARG A 288 -1.81 6.38 -13.89
C ARG A 288 -0.84 5.79 -12.86
N ILE A 289 0.41 6.27 -12.86
CA ILE A 289 1.44 5.84 -11.93
C ILE A 289 1.35 6.54 -10.57
N GLU A 290 1.90 5.92 -9.53
CA GLU A 290 1.95 6.45 -8.15
C GLU A 290 3.18 7.34 -7.87
N GLY A 291 3.69 8.03 -8.89
CA GLY A 291 4.93 8.84 -8.78
C GLY A 291 4.82 9.95 -7.73
N ASP A 292 3.69 10.66 -7.69
CA ASP A 292 3.48 11.76 -6.74
C ASP A 292 3.47 11.28 -5.28
N THR A 293 2.97 10.08 -5.03
CA THR A 293 2.75 9.55 -3.67
C THR A 293 3.91 8.68 -3.16
N LEU A 294 4.82 8.29 -4.05
CA LEU A 294 6.04 7.55 -3.71
C LEU A 294 7.28 8.43 -3.70
N VAL A 295 7.34 9.43 -4.58
CA VAL A 295 8.53 10.28 -4.77
C VAL A 295 8.21 11.73 -4.41
N GLY A 296 7.15 12.29 -5.02
CA GLY A 296 6.75 13.67 -4.80
C GLY A 296 6.46 13.99 -3.32
N SER A 297 5.77 13.09 -2.61
CA SER A 297 5.47 13.26 -1.19
C SER A 297 6.72 13.23 -0.32
N VAL A 298 7.68 12.34 -0.62
CA VAL A 298 8.94 12.25 0.13
C VAL A 298 9.76 13.53 -0.08
N SER A 299 9.85 14.04 -1.31
CA SER A 299 10.48 15.33 -1.62
C SER A 299 9.85 16.51 -0.86
N ARG A 300 8.50 16.57 -0.82
CA ARG A 300 7.79 17.63 -0.07
C ARG A 300 8.01 17.53 1.45
N ILE A 301 8.00 16.31 1.99
CA ILE A 301 8.30 16.08 3.41
C ILE A 301 9.75 16.47 3.73
N ALA A 302 10.70 16.11 2.87
CA ALA A 302 12.11 16.50 3.03
C ALA A 302 12.25 18.02 3.15
N ARG A 303 11.54 18.78 2.29
CA ARG A 303 11.51 20.24 2.35
C ARG A 303 10.95 20.77 3.69
N CYS A 304 9.86 20.19 4.20
CA CYS A 304 9.29 20.57 5.49
C CYS A 304 10.27 20.30 6.64
N LEU A 305 11.10 19.26 6.52
CA LEU A 305 12.07 18.87 7.56
C LEU A 305 13.44 19.54 7.41
N GLY A 306 13.67 20.30 6.33
CA GLY A 306 14.96 20.91 6.02
C GLY A 306 16.02 19.93 5.49
N VAL A 307 15.62 18.79 4.92
CA VAL A 307 16.52 17.78 4.34
C VAL A 307 16.65 18.01 2.84
N ALA A 308 17.88 18.09 2.34
CA ALA A 308 18.15 18.23 0.91
C ALA A 308 17.98 16.88 0.19
N THR A 309 17.20 16.87 -0.90
CA THR A 309 16.98 15.67 -1.71
C THR A 309 17.12 15.94 -3.22
N PRO A 310 18.27 16.46 -3.70
CA PRO A 310 18.43 16.87 -5.09
C PRO A 310 18.23 15.73 -6.11
N MET A 311 18.65 14.50 -5.80
CA MET A 311 18.45 13.36 -6.70
C MET A 311 16.99 12.95 -6.76
N LEU A 312 16.31 12.94 -5.62
CA LEU A 312 14.88 12.64 -5.53
C LEU A 312 14.03 13.71 -6.23
N ASP A 313 14.41 14.98 -6.10
CA ASP A 313 13.75 16.10 -6.77
C ASP A 313 13.94 16.01 -8.28
N GLY A 314 15.15 15.68 -8.74
CA GLY A 314 15.46 15.47 -10.14
C GLY A 314 14.67 14.30 -10.75
N ILE A 315 14.64 13.14 -10.10
CA ILE A 315 13.90 11.98 -10.61
C ILE A 315 12.39 12.22 -10.58
N TRP A 316 11.88 12.95 -9.58
CA TRP A 316 10.49 13.36 -9.54
C TRP A 316 10.13 14.26 -10.73
N ALA A 317 10.96 15.26 -11.04
CA ALA A 317 10.73 16.14 -12.18
C ALA A 317 10.66 15.36 -13.51
N LEU A 318 11.55 14.38 -13.72
CA LEU A 318 11.54 13.51 -14.90
C LEU A 318 10.29 12.64 -14.99
N LEU A 319 9.90 12.00 -13.87
CA LEU A 319 8.67 11.20 -13.81
C LEU A 319 7.44 12.05 -14.12
N HIS A 320 7.34 13.20 -13.48
CA HIS A 320 6.21 14.11 -13.65
C HIS A 320 6.11 14.56 -15.12
N GLN A 321 7.23 14.94 -15.72
CA GLN A 321 7.28 15.37 -17.12
C GLN A 321 6.87 14.25 -18.09
N ARG A 322 7.28 13.01 -17.83
CA ARG A 322 7.03 11.88 -18.74
C ARG A 322 5.61 11.32 -18.63
N PHE A 323 5.06 11.23 -17.42
CA PHE A 323 3.84 10.47 -17.16
C PHE A 323 2.67 11.29 -16.63
N MET A 324 2.92 12.50 -16.11
CA MET A 324 1.92 13.25 -15.33
C MET A 324 1.52 14.58 -15.98
N ARG A 325 2.16 14.99 -17.08
CA ARG A 325 1.58 16.02 -17.95
C ARG A 325 0.44 15.40 -18.76
N ALA A 326 -0.77 15.88 -18.53
CA ALA A 326 -1.86 15.67 -19.46
C ALA A 326 -1.46 16.24 -20.83
N SER A 327 -1.74 15.47 -21.89
CA SER A 327 -2.00 16.05 -23.21
C SER A 327 -3.34 16.76 -23.19
#